data_AF-A0A091FGB8-F1
#
_entry.id   AF-A0A091FGB8-F1
#
_cell.length_a   1.000
_cell.length_b   1.000
_cell.length_c   1.000
_cell.angle_alpha   90.00
_cell.angle_beta   90.00
_cell.angle_gamma   90.00
#
_symmetry.space_group_name_H-M   'P 1'
#
loop_
_entity.id
_entity.type
_entity.pdbx_description
1 polymer ?
#
loop_
_entity_poly.entity_id
_entity_poly.type
_entity_poly.pdbx_seq_one_letter_code
_entity_poly.pdbx_strand_id
1 'polypeptide(L)'
;WSSPFIHLLTLTVVTFGVLAPLICHRLLHSYFYLRRWHLNPMSQEFLEQNQQEGQDALRYFEKMQMPNASEASGSDAFQPLLLITIITVQRRNDFHYVLQVVSQFHRLLQKCGARCQSHRMLLCNVESDPSSHQDVRLLSSFFPMVSRDRAGENPDPSLNQFEKEKQDYVFCLEQSLLVYSPEYILLVEDDAVPEEEIFSVLQHLFSARFSKPYLRDALYFKLYHPERLQRYFNPEPMRILEWLGLGMFLGPVLTCAYC
;
A
#
# COMPACT_ATOMS: atom_id res chain seq x y z
N TRP A 1 -40.44 38.89 -3.61
CA TRP A 1 -39.36 38.09 -2.99
C TRP A 1 -39.88 36.69 -2.65
N SER A 2 -40.26 35.89 -3.65
CA SER A 2 -40.66 34.49 -3.49
C SER A 2 -40.69 33.85 -4.87
N SER A 3 -39.51 33.75 -5.50
CA SER A 3 -39.36 32.87 -6.66
C SER A 3 -38.57 31.66 -6.18
N PRO A 4 -39.08 30.43 -6.37
CA PRO A 4 -38.37 29.21 -5.98
C PRO A 4 -36.99 29.12 -6.64
N PHE A 5 -36.83 29.71 -7.83
CA PHE A 5 -35.54 29.84 -8.50
C PHE A 5 -34.54 30.69 -7.71
N ILE A 6 -34.98 31.80 -7.10
CA ILE A 6 -34.11 32.65 -6.28
C ILE A 6 -33.69 31.88 -5.02
N HIS A 7 -34.61 31.17 -4.35
CA HIS A 7 -34.27 30.34 -3.18
C HIS A 7 -33.28 29.23 -3.53
N LEU A 8 -33.47 28.54 -4.66
CA LEU A 8 -32.54 27.51 -5.13
C LEU A 8 -31.16 28.09 -5.44
N LEU A 9 -31.11 29.24 -6.13
CA LEU A 9 -29.85 29.93 -6.42
C LEU A 9 -29.15 30.36 -5.13
N THR A 10 -29.87 30.97 -4.19
CA THR A 10 -29.32 31.38 -2.89
C THR A 10 -28.80 30.17 -2.12
N LEU A 11 -29.57 29.08 -2.04
CA LEU A 11 -29.14 27.86 -1.36
C LEU A 11 -27.88 27.27 -2.01
N THR A 12 -27.82 27.25 -3.34
CA THR A 12 -26.66 26.76 -4.08
C THR A 12 -25.42 27.61 -3.80
N VAL A 13 -25.56 28.94 -3.88
CA VAL A 13 -24.46 29.87 -3.62
C VAL A 13 -23.99 29.80 -2.16
N VAL A 14 -24.91 29.74 -1.19
CA VAL A 14 -24.54 29.62 0.23
C VAL A 14 -23.87 28.27 0.50
N THR A 15 -24.40 27.18 -0.06
CA THR A 15 -23.87 25.83 0.17
C THR A 15 -22.49 25.66 -0.46
N PHE A 16 -22.33 25.97 -1.74
CA PHE A 16 -21.07 25.71 -2.46
C PHE A 16 -20.08 26.88 -2.44
N GLY A 17 -20.56 28.10 -2.18
CA GLY A 17 -19.71 29.30 -2.09
C GLY A 17 -19.27 29.64 -0.67
N VAL A 18 -19.97 29.16 0.37
CA VAL A 18 -19.67 29.48 1.77
C VAL A 18 -19.53 28.23 2.63
N LEU A 19 -20.59 27.44 2.81
CA LEU A 19 -20.60 26.34 3.78
C LEU A 19 -19.62 25.21 3.42
N ALA A 20 -19.67 24.69 2.20
CA ALA A 20 -18.81 23.61 1.76
C ALA A 20 -17.32 24.02 1.71
N PRO A 21 -16.95 25.23 1.25
CA PRO A 21 -15.59 25.73 1.44
C PRO A 21 -15.15 25.75 2.91
N LEU A 22 -15.98 26.28 3.82
CA LEU A 22 -15.61 26.40 5.24
C LEU A 22 -15.48 25.06 5.96
N ILE A 23 -16.29 24.06 5.61
CA ILE A 23 -16.28 22.76 6.30
C ILE A 23 -15.29 21.80 5.63
N CYS A 24 -15.19 21.83 4.29
CA CYS A 24 -14.46 20.83 3.52
C CYS A 24 -13.05 21.25 3.09
N HIS A 25 -12.55 22.42 3.50
CA HIS A 25 -11.22 22.89 3.07
C HIS A 25 -10.04 22.06 3.60
N ARG A 26 -10.25 21.23 4.62
CA ARG A 26 -9.23 20.34 5.22
C ARG A 26 -9.27 18.92 4.66
N LEU A 27 -10.33 18.57 3.90
CA LEU A 27 -10.51 17.21 3.40
C LEU A 27 -9.70 17.03 2.11
N LEU A 28 -8.66 16.17 2.14
CA LEU A 28 -7.68 16.01 1.06
C LEU A 28 -8.31 15.75 -0.34
N HIS A 29 -9.39 14.98 -0.38
CA HIS A 29 -10.06 14.60 -1.63
C HIS A 29 -11.25 15.50 -2.00
N SER A 30 -11.46 16.60 -1.26
CA SER A 30 -12.47 17.62 -1.54
C SER A 30 -12.00 18.61 -2.61
N TYR A 31 -12.93 19.11 -3.43
CA TYR A 31 -12.66 20.21 -4.36
C TYR A 31 -12.30 21.52 -3.67
N PHE A 32 -12.71 21.69 -2.42
CA PHE A 32 -12.44 22.90 -1.64
C PHE A 32 -11.11 22.83 -0.88
N TYR A 33 -10.33 21.75 -1.05
CA TYR A 33 -9.07 21.56 -0.34
C TYR A 33 -8.05 22.66 -0.64
N LEU A 34 -7.62 23.37 0.41
CA LEU A 34 -6.63 24.44 0.28
C LEU A 34 -5.22 23.87 0.41
N ARG A 35 -4.68 23.36 -0.70
CA ARG A 35 -3.36 22.69 -0.76
C ARG A 35 -2.25 23.44 -0.04
N ARG A 36 -2.12 24.76 -0.25
CA ARG A 36 -1.04 25.56 0.36
C ARG A 36 -1.11 25.60 1.88
N TRP A 37 -2.31 25.52 2.46
CA TRP A 37 -2.51 25.65 3.90
C TRP A 37 -2.37 24.32 4.63
N HIS A 38 -2.74 23.21 3.99
CA HIS A 38 -2.82 21.90 4.64
C HIS A 38 -1.77 20.92 4.13
N LEU A 39 -1.46 20.92 2.82
CA LEU A 39 -0.57 19.90 2.26
C LEU A 39 0.88 20.11 2.70
N ASN A 40 1.36 21.35 2.69
CA ASN A 40 2.75 21.63 3.06
C ASN A 40 3.08 21.22 4.51
N PRO A 41 2.31 21.64 5.54
CA PRO A 41 2.57 21.20 6.90
C PRO A 41 2.36 19.69 7.06
N MET A 42 1.30 19.12 6.47
CA MET A 42 1.05 17.67 6.49
C MET A 42 2.20 16.88 5.87
N SER A 43 2.78 17.37 4.76
CA SER A 43 3.94 16.74 4.12
C SER A 43 5.19 16.84 5.00
N GLN A 44 5.40 17.97 5.68
CA GLN A 44 6.54 18.11 6.60
C GLN A 44 6.41 17.17 7.80
N GLU A 45 5.25 17.17 8.45
CA GLU A 45 4.94 16.26 9.57
C GLU A 45 5.09 14.80 9.14
N PHE A 46 4.59 14.43 7.96
CA PHE A 46 4.72 13.08 7.43
C PHE A 46 6.18 12.71 7.13
N LEU A 47 6.97 13.63 6.57
CA LEU A 47 8.40 13.38 6.30
C LEU A 47 9.21 13.21 7.59
N GLU A 48 8.94 14.02 8.61
CA GLU A 48 9.57 13.90 9.93
C GLU A 48 9.20 12.57 10.59
N GLN A 49 7.92 12.20 10.58
CA GLN A 49 7.44 10.92 11.10
C GLN A 49 8.08 9.75 10.34
N ASN A 50 8.06 9.77 9.01
CA ASN A 50 8.62 8.71 8.17
C ASN A 50 10.14 8.56 8.38
N GLN A 51 10.86 9.66 8.58
CA GLN A 51 12.28 9.61 8.94
C GLN A 51 12.48 8.93 10.31
N GLN A 52 11.65 9.26 11.30
CA GLN A 52 11.70 8.63 12.61
C GLN A 52 11.41 7.11 12.53
N GLU A 53 10.36 6.72 11.79
CA GLU A 53 9.99 5.33 11.56
C GLU A 53 11.09 4.55 10.83
N GLY A 54 11.73 5.17 9.84
CA GLY A 54 12.91 4.61 9.17
C GLY A 54 14.07 4.34 10.13
N GLN A 55 14.37 5.28 11.02
CA GLN A 55 15.41 5.10 12.05
C GLN A 55 15.03 4.04 13.10
N ASP A 56 13.75 3.93 13.45
CA ASP A 56 13.24 2.87 14.33
C ASP A 56 13.39 1.49 13.68
N ALA A 57 13.14 1.38 12.37
CA ALA A 57 13.31 0.15 11.61
C ALA A 57 14.80 -0.24 11.45
N LEU A 58 15.69 0.72 11.21
CA LEU A 58 17.14 0.47 11.21
C LEU A 58 17.61 -0.10 12.56
N ARG A 59 17.26 0.59 13.67
CA ARG A 59 17.59 0.14 15.03
C ARG A 59 17.01 -1.23 15.36
N TYR A 60 15.88 -1.61 14.77
CA TYR A 60 15.28 -2.93 14.95
C TYR A 60 16.20 -4.04 14.42
N PHE A 61 16.75 -3.88 13.22
CA PHE A 61 17.64 -4.87 12.62
C PHE A 61 19.05 -4.84 13.20
N GLU A 62 19.58 -3.67 13.57
CA GLU A 62 20.87 -3.57 14.27
C GLU A 62 20.84 -4.34 15.61
N LYS A 63 19.73 -4.23 16.37
CA LYS A 63 19.55 -5.00 17.60
C LYS A 63 19.44 -6.51 17.35
N MET A 64 18.88 -6.91 16.20
CA MET A 64 18.78 -8.32 15.81
C MET A 64 20.14 -8.89 15.40
N GLN A 65 21.04 -8.06 14.87
CA GLN A 65 22.41 -8.45 14.51
C GLN A 65 23.29 -8.74 15.74
N MET A 66 22.91 -8.26 16.93
CA MET A 66 23.60 -8.57 18.18
C MET A 66 23.49 -10.09 18.46
N PRO A 67 24.60 -10.78 18.77
CA PRO A 67 24.66 -12.24 18.70
C PRO A 67 23.83 -12.90 19.81
N ASN A 68 22.59 -13.29 19.49
CA ASN A 68 21.99 -14.50 20.02
C ASN A 68 22.23 -15.61 19.00
N ALA A 69 23.46 -16.14 19.03
CA ALA A 69 23.83 -17.35 18.30
C ALA A 69 23.11 -18.54 18.93
N SER A 70 21.88 -18.81 18.49
CA SER A 70 21.23 -20.11 18.70
C SER A 70 20.04 -20.24 17.77
N GLU A 71 20.19 -21.21 16.87
CA GLU A 71 19.19 -21.86 16.01
C GLU A 71 19.02 -21.27 14.60
N ALA A 72 20.01 -21.60 13.75
CA ALA A 72 19.74 -21.92 12.37
C ALA A 72 18.77 -23.12 12.34
N SER A 73 17.47 -22.82 12.35
CA SER A 73 16.45 -23.84 12.15
C SER A 73 16.40 -24.19 10.67
N GLY A 74 16.93 -25.37 10.36
CA GLY A 74 16.41 -26.32 9.38
C GLY A 74 15.96 -25.73 8.05
N SER A 75 16.88 -25.74 7.09
CA SER A 75 16.58 -25.99 5.68
C SER A 75 15.83 -27.32 5.56
N ASP A 76 14.50 -27.28 5.65
CA ASP A 76 13.65 -28.27 5.00
C ASP A 76 12.90 -27.58 3.88
N ALA A 77 12.85 -28.23 2.72
CA ALA A 77 12.12 -27.79 1.53
C ALA A 77 10.60 -27.78 1.81
N PHE A 78 10.15 -26.77 2.56
CA PHE A 78 8.77 -26.56 2.91
C PHE A 78 8.15 -25.60 1.90
N GLN A 79 7.13 -26.07 1.17
CA GLN A 79 6.35 -25.23 0.29
C GLN A 79 5.51 -24.25 1.14
N PRO A 80 5.78 -22.94 1.11
CA PRO A 80 5.03 -22.01 1.93
C PRO A 80 3.60 -21.87 1.41
N LEU A 81 2.65 -21.72 2.35
CA LEU A 81 1.28 -21.33 2.01
C LEU A 81 1.27 -19.92 1.40
N LEU A 82 2.00 -18.99 2.02
CA LEU A 82 2.12 -17.61 1.57
C LEU A 82 3.59 -17.22 1.51
N LEU A 83 4.02 -16.75 0.34
CA LEU A 83 5.30 -16.06 0.18
C LEU A 83 5.04 -14.57 0.02
N ILE A 84 5.65 -13.77 0.89
CA ILE A 84 5.64 -12.31 0.81
C ILE A 84 6.92 -11.91 0.08
N THR A 85 6.78 -11.49 -1.17
CA THR A 85 7.89 -11.05 -2.00
C THR A 85 7.92 -9.53 -2.02
N ILE A 86 8.96 -8.95 -1.47
CA ILE A 86 9.14 -7.50 -1.38
C ILE A 86 10.10 -7.06 -2.48
N ILE A 87 9.60 -6.28 -3.44
CA ILE A 87 10.37 -5.70 -4.54
C ILE A 87 11.05 -4.44 -4.03
N THR A 88 12.36 -4.34 -4.21
CA THR A 88 13.15 -3.26 -3.63
C THR A 88 13.98 -2.54 -4.69
N VAL A 89 14.01 -1.22 -4.61
CA VAL A 89 14.88 -0.34 -5.40
C VAL A 89 15.63 0.60 -4.50
N GLN A 90 16.77 1.13 -4.94
CA GLN A 90 17.52 2.09 -4.14
C GLN A 90 16.79 3.43 -4.13
N ARG A 91 16.24 3.81 -2.97
CA ARG A 91 15.61 5.11 -2.72
C ARG A 91 16.59 6.05 -1.99
N ARG A 92 16.09 7.21 -1.54
CA ARG A 92 16.87 8.08 -0.64
C ARG A 92 17.07 7.36 0.70
N ASN A 93 18.32 7.23 1.13
CA ASN A 93 18.68 6.45 2.32
C ASN A 93 18.05 6.96 3.62
N ASP A 94 17.74 8.25 3.72
CA ASP A 94 17.31 8.86 4.99
C ASP A 94 15.99 8.29 5.54
N PHE A 95 15.16 7.68 4.68
CA PHE A 95 13.83 7.17 5.06
C PHE A 95 13.79 5.66 5.26
N HIS A 96 14.78 4.89 4.78
CA HIS A 96 14.83 3.44 4.97
C HIS A 96 13.53 2.67 4.67
N TYR A 97 12.83 3.01 3.58
CA TYR A 97 11.50 2.47 3.23
C TYR A 97 11.42 0.94 3.32
N VAL A 98 12.37 0.24 2.70
CA VAL A 98 12.42 -1.23 2.73
C VAL A 98 12.57 -1.78 4.16
N LEU A 99 13.38 -1.14 5.01
CA LEU A 99 13.52 -1.57 6.40
C LEU A 99 12.21 -1.44 7.15
N GLN A 100 11.44 -0.38 6.91
CA GLN A 100 10.14 -0.19 7.53
C GLN A 100 9.18 -1.33 7.14
N VAL A 101 9.02 -1.59 5.84
CA VAL A 101 8.16 -2.66 5.32
C VAL A 101 8.55 -4.02 5.89
N VAL A 102 9.84 -4.37 5.80
CA VAL A 102 10.34 -5.68 6.23
C VAL A 102 10.23 -5.83 7.74
N SER A 103 10.54 -4.78 8.52
CA SER A 103 10.44 -4.84 9.99
C SER A 103 9.00 -5.02 10.44
N GLN A 104 8.04 -4.36 9.79
CA GLN A 104 6.64 -4.49 10.13
C GLN A 104 6.09 -5.87 9.75
N PHE A 105 6.35 -6.38 8.55
CA PHE A 105 5.99 -7.77 8.22
C PHE A 105 6.62 -8.77 9.17
N HIS A 106 7.90 -8.61 9.49
CA HIS A 106 8.60 -9.51 10.42
C HIS A 106 7.94 -9.52 11.81
N ARG A 107 7.62 -8.35 12.38
CA ARG A 107 6.90 -8.24 13.66
C ARG A 107 5.51 -8.90 13.59
N LEU A 108 4.76 -8.65 12.52
CA LEU A 108 3.43 -9.21 12.35
C LEU A 108 3.45 -10.72 12.19
N LEU A 109 4.45 -11.28 11.51
CA LEU A 109 4.65 -12.73 11.40
C LEU A 109 4.95 -13.35 12.76
N GLN A 110 5.83 -12.72 13.55
CA GLN A 110 6.12 -13.15 14.92
C GLN A 110 4.86 -13.13 15.81
N LYS A 111 4.07 -12.04 15.73
CA LYS A 111 2.82 -11.86 16.48
C LYS A 111 1.74 -12.86 16.05
N CYS A 112 1.68 -13.21 14.77
CA CYS A 112 0.76 -14.21 14.23
C CYS A 112 1.07 -15.64 14.74
N GLY A 113 2.33 -15.92 15.04
CA GLY A 113 2.78 -17.17 15.66
C GLY A 113 2.43 -18.40 14.82
N ALA A 114 1.82 -19.41 15.47
CA ALA A 114 1.52 -20.70 14.85
C ALA A 114 0.71 -20.62 13.54
N ARG A 115 -0.16 -19.62 13.41
CA ARG A 115 -1.02 -19.46 12.23
C ARG A 115 -0.25 -19.05 10.97
N CYS A 116 0.89 -18.38 11.14
CA CYS A 116 1.72 -17.92 10.03
C CYS A 116 3.03 -18.74 9.90
N GLN A 117 3.10 -19.92 10.51
CA GLN A 117 4.30 -20.79 10.43
C GLN A 117 4.66 -21.19 9.01
N SER A 118 3.66 -21.32 8.13
CA SER A 118 3.81 -21.64 6.71
C SER A 118 4.03 -20.41 5.84
N HIS A 119 4.20 -19.22 6.42
CA HIS A 119 4.49 -17.99 5.68
C HIS A 119 5.99 -17.74 5.64
N ARG A 120 6.48 -17.20 4.52
CA ARG A 120 7.90 -16.83 4.33
C ARG A 120 8.01 -15.47 3.67
N MET A 121 9.18 -14.85 3.80
CA MET A 121 9.51 -13.59 3.14
C MET A 121 10.69 -13.80 2.19
N LEU A 122 10.64 -13.12 1.05
CA LEU A 122 11.70 -13.08 0.05
C LEU A 122 11.92 -11.62 -0.37
N LEU A 123 13.17 -11.18 -0.35
CA LEU A 123 13.56 -9.88 -0.88
C LEU A 123 13.94 -10.04 -2.36
N CYS A 124 13.39 -9.18 -3.22
CA CYS A 124 13.73 -9.13 -4.62
C CYS A 124 14.33 -7.77 -4.96
N ASN A 125 15.66 -7.72 -5.04
CA ASN A 125 16.38 -6.51 -5.38
C ASN A 125 16.44 -6.32 -6.90
N VAL A 126 15.82 -5.26 -7.40
CA VAL A 126 15.78 -4.95 -8.84
C VAL A 126 16.60 -3.70 -9.18
N GLU A 127 17.47 -3.29 -8.24
CA GLU A 127 18.44 -2.23 -8.48
C GLU A 127 19.48 -2.64 -9.53
N SER A 128 19.87 -1.70 -10.39
CA SER A 128 20.83 -1.96 -11.48
C SER A 128 22.23 -2.30 -10.95
N ASP A 129 22.65 -1.65 -9.86
CA ASP A 129 23.82 -2.01 -9.07
C ASP A 129 23.38 -2.46 -7.67
N PRO A 130 23.19 -3.78 -7.46
CA PRO A 130 22.74 -4.32 -6.18
C PRO A 130 23.65 -3.97 -5.00
N SER A 131 24.95 -3.73 -5.26
CA SER A 131 25.95 -3.46 -4.22
C SER A 131 25.78 -2.08 -3.58
N SER A 132 25.13 -1.17 -4.29
CA SER A 132 24.82 0.19 -3.84
C SER A 132 23.68 0.24 -2.80
N HIS A 133 22.86 -0.81 -2.71
CA HIS A 133 21.67 -0.83 -1.87
C HIS A 133 21.97 -1.26 -0.43
N GLN A 134 22.29 -0.28 0.42
CA GLN A 134 22.77 -0.50 1.80
C GLN A 134 21.75 -1.23 2.68
N ASP A 135 20.49 -0.82 2.64
CA ASP A 135 19.43 -1.43 3.45
C ASP A 135 19.20 -2.90 3.10
N VAL A 136 19.16 -3.23 1.80
CA VAL A 136 19.04 -4.62 1.34
C VAL A 136 20.26 -5.44 1.70
N ARG A 137 21.46 -4.86 1.69
CA ARG A 137 22.68 -5.54 2.16
C ARG A 137 22.64 -5.85 3.66
N LEU A 138 22.02 -5.00 4.48
CA LEU A 138 21.78 -5.32 5.89
C LEU A 138 20.79 -6.50 5.99
N LEU A 139 19.68 -6.41 5.25
CA LEU A 139 18.60 -7.40 5.30
C LEU A 139 18.97 -8.78 4.76
N SER A 140 19.93 -8.87 3.83
CA SER A 140 20.38 -10.13 3.23
C SER A 140 21.00 -11.11 4.24
N SER A 141 21.43 -10.60 5.39
CA SER A 141 21.91 -11.43 6.50
C SER A 141 20.78 -12.11 7.29
N PHE A 142 19.54 -11.63 7.16
CA PHE A 142 18.37 -12.12 7.90
C PHE A 142 17.37 -12.84 7.01
N PHE A 143 17.24 -12.42 5.74
CA PHE A 143 16.22 -12.92 4.83
C PHE A 143 16.81 -13.39 3.50
N PRO A 144 16.22 -14.44 2.91
CA PRO A 144 16.50 -14.85 1.54
C PRO A 144 16.34 -13.67 0.58
N MET A 145 17.30 -13.52 -0.33
CA MET A 145 17.31 -12.44 -1.31
C MET A 145 17.67 -12.97 -2.69
N VAL A 146 16.92 -12.51 -3.69
CA VAL A 146 17.26 -12.63 -5.11
C VAL A 146 17.54 -11.24 -5.65
N SER A 147 18.48 -11.14 -6.59
CA SER A 147 18.83 -9.87 -7.19
C SER A 147 18.82 -9.98 -8.71
N ARG A 148 18.26 -8.98 -9.37
CA ARG A 148 18.37 -8.80 -10.81
C ARG A 148 19.66 -8.05 -11.10
N ASP A 149 20.75 -8.77 -11.32
CA ASP A 149 22.00 -8.14 -11.71
C ASP A 149 21.92 -7.69 -13.17
N ARG A 150 21.88 -6.37 -13.38
CA ARG A 150 22.00 -5.73 -14.70
C ARG A 150 23.34 -4.98 -14.82
N ALA A 151 24.30 -5.22 -13.94
CA ALA A 151 25.59 -4.56 -13.97
C ALA A 151 26.28 -4.84 -15.31
N GLY A 152 26.39 -3.80 -16.14
CA GLY A 152 26.99 -3.86 -17.47
C GLY A 152 26.01 -4.00 -18.64
N GLU A 153 24.70 -4.13 -18.39
CA GLU A 153 23.70 -3.89 -19.42
C GLU A 153 23.58 -2.39 -19.67
N ASN A 154 23.70 -1.96 -20.94
CA ASN A 154 23.41 -0.56 -21.27
C ASN A 154 21.93 -0.32 -21.01
N PRO A 155 21.55 0.66 -20.17
CA PRO A 155 20.15 0.97 -19.94
C PRO A 155 19.56 1.37 -21.29
N ASP A 156 18.59 0.59 -21.78
CA ASP A 156 17.91 0.90 -23.03
C ASP A 156 17.18 2.25 -22.83
N PRO A 157 17.62 3.32 -23.51
CA PRO A 157 17.07 4.66 -23.31
C PRO A 157 15.62 4.76 -23.79
N SER A 158 15.12 3.75 -24.51
CA SER A 158 13.73 3.66 -24.96
C SER A 158 12.81 2.97 -23.94
N LEU A 159 13.36 2.33 -22.90
CA LEU A 159 12.55 1.70 -21.86
C LEU A 159 11.91 2.76 -20.97
N ASN A 160 10.60 2.90 -21.13
CA ASN A 160 9.76 3.65 -20.22
C ASN A 160 9.87 3.09 -18.80
N GLN A 161 9.83 3.96 -17.78
CA GLN A 161 9.85 3.57 -16.37
C GLN A 161 8.77 2.52 -16.05
N PHE A 162 7.55 2.70 -16.56
CA PHE A 162 6.45 1.74 -16.36
C PHE A 162 6.75 0.36 -16.95
N GLU A 163 7.48 0.31 -18.08
CA GLU A 163 7.88 -0.94 -18.70
C GLU A 163 8.99 -1.62 -17.90
N LYS A 164 9.94 -0.85 -17.36
CA LYS A 164 10.95 -1.34 -16.41
C LYS A 164 10.27 -1.96 -15.18
N GLU A 165 9.38 -1.21 -14.52
CA GLU A 165 8.63 -1.66 -13.34
C GLU A 165 7.88 -2.96 -13.65
N LYS A 166 7.14 -3.02 -14.77
CA LYS A 166 6.45 -4.25 -15.20
C LYS A 166 7.40 -5.45 -15.34
N GLN A 167 8.57 -5.26 -15.96
CA GLN A 167 9.57 -6.33 -16.09
C GLN A 167 10.16 -6.75 -14.76
N ASP A 168 10.34 -5.81 -13.83
CA ASP A 168 10.87 -6.08 -12.49
C ASP A 168 9.87 -6.90 -11.67
N TYR A 169 8.58 -6.57 -11.75
CA TYR A 169 7.49 -7.38 -11.19
C TYR A 169 7.47 -8.82 -11.73
N VAL A 170 7.60 -8.98 -13.05
CA VAL A 170 7.63 -10.31 -13.68
C VAL A 170 8.84 -11.11 -13.20
N PHE A 171 10.03 -10.50 -13.19
CA PHE A 171 11.25 -11.14 -12.70
C PHE A 171 11.08 -11.62 -11.25
N CYS A 172 10.60 -10.75 -10.35
CA CYS A 172 10.42 -11.10 -8.95
C CYS A 172 9.38 -12.21 -8.75
N LEU A 173 8.31 -12.22 -9.54
CA LEU A 173 7.32 -13.29 -9.53
C LEU A 173 7.92 -14.63 -9.99
N GLU A 174 8.69 -14.63 -11.08
CA GLU A 174 9.38 -15.83 -11.58
C GLU A 174 10.35 -16.37 -10.53
N GLN A 175 11.18 -15.52 -9.93
CA GLN A 175 12.10 -15.94 -8.87
C GLN A 175 11.36 -16.48 -7.64
N SER A 176 10.23 -15.88 -7.26
CA SER A 176 9.39 -16.37 -6.17
C SER A 176 8.90 -17.79 -6.40
N LEU A 177 8.46 -18.08 -7.63
CA LEU A 177 8.01 -19.41 -8.05
C LEU A 177 9.17 -20.41 -8.10
N LEU A 178 10.33 -20.00 -8.63
CA LEU A 178 11.50 -20.86 -8.76
C LEU A 178 12.12 -21.25 -7.40
N VAL A 179 12.16 -20.33 -6.44
CA VAL A 179 12.82 -20.55 -5.15
C VAL A 179 11.93 -21.34 -4.18
N TYR A 180 10.62 -21.07 -4.15
CA TYR A 180 9.72 -21.61 -3.12
C TYR A 180 8.52 -22.38 -3.63
N SER A 181 8.08 -22.15 -4.88
CA SER A 181 6.86 -22.72 -5.45
C SER A 181 5.61 -22.61 -4.52
N PRO A 182 5.31 -21.46 -3.91
CA PRO A 182 4.28 -21.32 -2.88
C PRO A 182 2.84 -21.47 -3.42
N GLU A 183 1.86 -21.66 -2.53
CA GLU A 183 0.44 -21.67 -2.91
C GLU A 183 -0.08 -20.26 -3.25
N TYR A 184 0.29 -19.27 -2.45
CA TYR A 184 -0.02 -17.86 -2.67
C TYR A 184 1.24 -16.98 -2.64
N ILE A 185 1.28 -15.96 -3.50
CA ILE A 185 2.33 -14.95 -3.51
C ILE A 185 1.69 -13.59 -3.27
N LEU A 186 2.18 -12.89 -2.25
CA LEU A 186 1.89 -11.47 -2.01
C LEU A 186 3.10 -10.67 -2.51
N LEU A 187 2.96 -10.01 -3.65
CA LEU A 187 3.97 -9.05 -4.13
C LEU A 187 3.69 -7.68 -3.53
N VAL A 188 4.73 -7.08 -2.96
CA VAL A 188 4.68 -5.80 -2.26
C VAL A 188 5.87 -4.94 -2.69
N GLU A 189 5.69 -3.63 -2.81
CA GLU A 189 6.79 -2.69 -3.04
C GLU A 189 7.47 -2.30 -1.72
N ASP A 190 8.66 -1.72 -1.83
CA ASP A 190 9.46 -1.27 -0.69
C ASP A 190 8.87 -0.08 0.07
N ASP A 191 7.80 0.54 -0.41
CA ASP A 191 7.07 1.63 0.24
C ASP A 191 5.64 1.25 0.70
N ALA A 192 5.30 -0.03 0.68
CA ALA A 192 3.98 -0.54 1.08
C ALA A 192 4.00 -1.22 2.46
N VAL A 193 4.07 -0.40 3.52
CA VAL A 193 4.05 -0.86 4.92
C VAL A 193 2.70 -1.51 5.26
N PRO A 194 2.67 -2.74 5.80
CA PRO A 194 1.42 -3.43 6.09
C PRO A 194 0.75 -2.96 7.40
N GLU A 195 -0.57 -2.93 7.38
CA GLU A 195 -1.41 -2.75 8.58
C GLU A 195 -1.39 -3.99 9.49
N GLU A 196 -1.71 -3.79 10.76
CA GLU A 196 -1.68 -4.83 11.81
C GLU A 196 -2.54 -6.06 11.48
N GLU A 197 -3.67 -5.84 10.80
CA GLU A 197 -4.64 -6.88 10.47
C GLU A 197 -4.34 -7.64 9.17
N ILE A 198 -3.26 -7.32 8.45
CA ILE A 198 -2.99 -7.84 7.09
C ILE A 198 -3.17 -9.36 6.98
N PHE A 199 -2.62 -10.14 7.93
CA PHE A 199 -2.71 -11.60 7.89
C PHE A 199 -4.12 -12.13 8.18
N SER A 200 -4.89 -11.44 9.02
CA SER A 200 -6.29 -11.79 9.25
C SER A 200 -7.14 -11.54 8.01
N VAL A 201 -6.87 -10.44 7.29
CA VAL A 201 -7.54 -10.08 6.03
C VAL A 201 -7.17 -11.09 4.96
N LEU A 202 -5.89 -11.42 4.79
CA LEU A 202 -5.43 -12.43 3.83
C LEU A 202 -6.05 -13.80 4.09
N GLN A 203 -6.09 -14.24 5.36
CA GLN A 203 -6.73 -15.50 5.73
C GLN A 203 -8.22 -15.53 5.34
N HIS A 204 -8.93 -14.42 5.56
CA HIS A 204 -10.32 -14.29 5.14
C HIS A 204 -10.46 -14.27 3.62
N LEU A 205 -9.54 -13.64 2.88
CA LEU A 205 -9.55 -13.66 1.41
C LEU A 205 -9.36 -15.09 0.88
N PHE A 206 -8.36 -15.81 1.37
CA PHE A 206 -8.06 -17.19 0.95
C PHE A 206 -9.26 -18.11 1.21
N SER A 207 -9.84 -18.05 2.42
CA SER A 207 -10.92 -18.95 2.82
C SER A 207 -12.30 -18.59 2.25
N ALA A 208 -12.68 -17.31 2.25
CA ALA A 208 -14.06 -16.89 1.97
C ALA A 208 -14.26 -16.29 0.57
N ARG A 209 -13.20 -15.76 -0.06
CA ARG A 209 -13.31 -15.08 -1.36
C ARG A 209 -12.76 -15.92 -2.49
N PHE A 210 -11.55 -16.45 -2.36
CA PHE A 210 -10.91 -17.24 -3.41
C PHE A 210 -11.52 -18.64 -3.56
N SER A 211 -12.29 -19.10 -2.58
CA SER A 211 -13.13 -20.30 -2.69
C SER A 211 -14.34 -20.12 -3.62
N LYS A 212 -14.70 -18.88 -4.00
CA LYS A 212 -15.86 -18.63 -4.87
C LYS A 212 -15.53 -18.93 -6.33
N PRO A 213 -16.42 -19.61 -7.08
CA PRO A 213 -16.13 -20.05 -8.45
C PRO A 213 -15.63 -18.95 -9.39
N TYR A 214 -16.18 -17.73 -9.28
CA TYR A 214 -15.84 -16.61 -10.15
C TYR A 214 -14.51 -15.90 -9.78
N LEU A 215 -13.92 -16.21 -8.64
CA LEU A 215 -12.60 -15.69 -8.21
C LEU A 215 -11.54 -16.78 -8.14
N ARG A 216 -11.91 -18.05 -8.19
CA ARG A 216 -11.01 -19.19 -8.08
C ARG A 216 -9.92 -19.17 -9.15
N ASP A 217 -10.28 -18.77 -10.37
CA ASP A 217 -9.37 -18.75 -11.53
C ASP A 217 -8.83 -17.34 -11.84
N ALA A 218 -8.91 -16.42 -10.87
CA ALA A 218 -8.35 -15.08 -11.05
C ALA A 218 -6.82 -15.14 -11.04
N LEU A 219 -6.18 -14.56 -12.06
CA LEU A 219 -4.71 -14.55 -12.19
C LEU A 219 -4.02 -13.77 -11.07
N TYR A 220 -4.60 -12.64 -10.65
CA TYR A 220 -4.09 -11.82 -9.57
C TYR A 220 -5.20 -10.99 -8.92
N PHE A 221 -4.95 -10.54 -7.69
CA PHE A 221 -5.81 -9.62 -6.96
C PHE A 221 -5.02 -8.40 -6.53
N LYS A 222 -5.52 -7.20 -6.82
CA LYS A 222 -4.91 -5.94 -6.36
C LYS A 222 -5.57 -5.51 -5.05
N LEU A 223 -4.76 -5.38 -3.99
CA LEU A 223 -5.21 -4.98 -2.66
C LEU A 223 -5.27 -3.45 -2.45
N TYR A 224 -4.88 -2.67 -3.46
CA TYR A 224 -4.93 -1.20 -3.44
C TYR A 224 -6.16 -0.68 -4.21
N HIS A 225 -6.83 0.32 -3.64
CA HIS A 225 -7.92 1.03 -4.30
C HIS A 225 -7.38 2.22 -5.10
N PRO A 226 -7.62 2.31 -6.43
CA PRO A 226 -7.08 3.36 -7.27
C PRO A 226 -7.38 4.77 -6.77
N GLU A 227 -6.36 5.62 -6.64
CA GLU A 227 -6.49 7.03 -6.24
C GLU A 227 -7.56 7.81 -7.02
N ARG A 228 -7.71 7.52 -8.33
CA ARG A 228 -8.74 8.14 -9.17
C ARG A 228 -10.18 7.89 -8.67
N LEU A 229 -10.41 6.78 -7.97
CA LEU A 229 -11.70 6.39 -7.39
C LEU A 229 -11.86 6.88 -5.94
N GLN A 230 -10.79 7.39 -5.32
CA GLN A 230 -10.82 7.95 -3.96
C GLN A 230 -11.36 9.39 -3.92
N ARG A 231 -11.51 10.05 -5.07
CA ARG A 231 -12.09 11.40 -5.15
C ARG A 231 -13.60 11.38 -4.86
N TYR A 232 -14.12 12.56 -4.50
CA TYR A 232 -15.55 12.74 -4.23
C TYR A 232 -16.41 12.30 -5.42
N PHE A 233 -16.02 12.67 -6.64
CA PHE A 233 -16.68 12.22 -7.86
C PHE A 233 -16.14 10.84 -8.27
N ASN A 234 -16.73 9.78 -7.72
CA ASN A 234 -16.42 8.40 -8.07
C ASN A 234 -17.64 7.78 -8.79
N PRO A 235 -17.52 7.39 -10.08
CA PRO A 235 -18.62 6.86 -10.88
C PRO A 235 -18.95 5.40 -10.57
N GLU A 236 -18.61 4.90 -9.39
CA GLU A 236 -19.02 3.57 -8.96
C GLU A 236 -20.55 3.48 -8.82
N PRO A 237 -21.20 2.47 -9.44
CA PRO A 237 -22.66 2.36 -9.46
C PRO A 237 -23.30 2.45 -8.07
N MET A 238 -22.67 1.87 -7.05
CA MET A 238 -23.16 1.92 -5.68
C MET A 238 -23.18 3.34 -5.11
N ARG A 239 -22.16 4.17 -5.40
CA ARG A 239 -22.11 5.56 -4.93
C ARG A 239 -23.16 6.43 -5.60
N ILE A 240 -23.48 6.17 -6.87
CA ILE A 240 -24.58 6.87 -7.56
C ILE A 240 -25.90 6.60 -6.86
N LEU A 241 -26.15 5.35 -6.47
CA LEU A 241 -27.35 4.97 -5.70
C LEU A 241 -27.36 5.62 -4.31
N GLU A 242 -26.22 5.69 -3.63
CA GLU A 242 -26.08 6.40 -2.36
C GLU A 242 -26.40 7.89 -2.50
N TRP A 243 -25.90 8.56 -3.54
CA TRP A 243 -26.18 9.99 -3.78
C TRP A 243 -27.65 10.24 -4.08
N LEU A 244 -28.28 9.38 -4.89
CA LEU A 244 -29.72 9.43 -5.13
C LEU A 244 -30.51 9.22 -3.85
N GLY A 245 -30.13 8.23 -3.04
CA GLY A 245 -30.75 7.93 -1.75
C GLY A 245 -30.64 9.10 -0.77
N LEU A 246 -29.44 9.66 -0.60
CA LEU A 246 -29.19 10.83 0.22
C LEU A 246 -29.97 12.05 -0.25
N GLY A 247 -30.01 12.30 -1.57
CA GLY A 247 -30.79 13.39 -2.15
C GLY A 247 -32.29 13.25 -1.90
N MET A 248 -32.83 12.04 -2.11
CA MET A 248 -34.23 11.73 -1.85
C MET A 248 -34.59 11.80 -0.36
N PHE A 249 -33.65 11.55 0.55
CA PHE A 249 -33.88 11.66 1.99
C PHE A 249 -33.75 13.11 2.51
N LEU A 250 -32.67 13.80 2.14
CA LEU A 250 -32.36 15.14 2.64
C LEU A 250 -33.26 16.22 2.01
N GLY A 251 -33.70 16.05 0.76
CA GLY A 251 -34.60 16.98 0.09
C GLY A 251 -35.91 17.23 0.87
N PRO A 252 -36.68 16.18 1.22
CA PRO A 252 -37.87 16.30 2.05
C PRO A 252 -37.59 16.84 3.45
N VAL A 253 -36.50 16.41 4.11
CA VAL A 253 -36.12 16.92 5.44
C VAL A 253 -35.89 18.43 5.41
N LEU A 254 -35.16 18.92 4.41
CA LEU A 254 -34.95 20.36 4.22
C LEU A 254 -36.28 21.07 3.92
N THR A 255 -37.15 20.46 3.13
CA THR A 255 -38.47 21.05 2.81
C THR A 255 -39.32 21.18 4.07
N CYS A 256 -39.35 20.17 4.94
CA CYS A 256 -40.06 20.22 6.22
C CYS A 256 -39.46 21.23 7.22
N ALA A 257 -38.15 21.50 7.15
CA ALA A 257 -37.50 22.47 8.04
C ALA A 257 -37.71 23.93 7.59
N TYR A 258 -37.98 24.16 6.30
CA TYR A 258 -38.19 25.48 5.71
C TYR A 258 -39.68 25.82 5.49
N CYS A 259 -40.60 24.86 5.64
CA CYS A 259 -42.06 25.06 5.66
C CYS A 259 -42.56 25.26 7.09
#